data_AF-E3BN17-F1
#
_entry.id   AF-E3BN17-F1
#
_cell.length_a   1.000
_cell.length_b   1.000
_cell.length_c   1.000
_cell.angle_alpha   90.00
_cell.angle_beta   90.00
_cell.angle_gamma   90.00
#
_symmetry.space_group_name_H-M   'P 1'
#
loop_
_entity.id
_entity.type
_entity.pdbx_description
1 polymer ?
#
loop_
_entity_poly.entity_id
_entity_poly.type
_entity_poly.pdbx_seq_one_letter_code
_entity_poly.pdbx_strand_id
1 'polypeptide(L)'
;MEKTYDYVVIGGGIVGVSTAWQLQARHPSAKVALFEKESQLAYHQTGHNSGVIHAGVYYPPQSLKAEFCKRGVEATIDFCRQHQIDVENCGKLLVATTEVEVERMHDLYARCQRNGVEVELLDRDALCQREPNIQGLGAIAVKTTSIVDYTQVTRAMAEEFCQAGGELHLNATVSELKETTENVKIEVNGSDTIQARFLIACSGLAADRMTKMMGLETHFQIIPYRGEYYRLAVKHNQLVKHLIYPIPDPELPFLGIHLTRMIDGSITVGPNAVQGFKREGYDRVNFSLKDCVEMLLFPGFWKVTLRYFKTGISELRSSWFKASYLKKVNKYCPKIELEDLEYYPAGVRAQAVLDDGTLVHDFLFAESERSLHVCNAPSPAATSAIPIGEYVCQKVEAKLEIKPTASK
;
A
#
# COMPACT_ATOMS: atom_id res chain seq x y z
N MET A 1 -1.95 -24.78 -29.22
CA MET A 1 -1.64 -25.52 -27.97
C MET A 1 -1.85 -24.52 -26.84
N GLU A 2 -2.59 -24.87 -25.78
CA GLU A 2 -2.73 -24.02 -24.59
C GLU A 2 -1.33 -23.77 -24.01
N LYS A 3 -1.02 -22.52 -23.66
CA LYS A 3 0.30 -22.15 -23.12
C LYS A 3 0.36 -22.56 -21.64
N THR A 4 1.38 -23.34 -21.26
CA THR A 4 1.55 -23.83 -19.88
C THR A 4 2.75 -23.17 -19.21
N TYR A 5 2.54 -22.66 -18.00
CA TYR A 5 3.53 -22.06 -17.12
C TYR A 5 3.71 -22.89 -15.85
N ASP A 6 4.88 -22.81 -15.23
CA ASP A 6 5.09 -23.35 -13.90
C ASP A 6 4.41 -22.46 -12.86
N TYR A 7 4.56 -21.14 -13.01
CA TYR A 7 3.97 -20.14 -12.13
C TYR A 7 3.29 -19.04 -12.93
N VAL A 8 2.08 -18.67 -12.51
CA VAL A 8 1.42 -17.45 -12.98
C VAL A 8 1.19 -16.51 -11.81
N VAL A 9 1.64 -15.26 -11.94
CA VAL A 9 1.36 -14.18 -11.00
C VAL A 9 0.32 -13.23 -11.59
N ILE A 10 -0.75 -12.93 -10.85
CA ILE A 10 -1.78 -11.96 -11.26
C ILE A 10 -1.57 -10.66 -10.49
N GLY A 11 -1.47 -9.54 -11.23
CA GLY A 11 -1.35 -8.19 -10.71
C GLY A 11 0.06 -7.61 -10.86
N GLY A 12 0.18 -6.55 -11.65
CA GLY A 12 1.39 -5.77 -11.93
C GLY A 12 1.60 -4.59 -10.98
N GLY A 13 1.06 -4.67 -9.76
CA GLY A 13 1.47 -3.81 -8.65
C GLY A 13 2.80 -4.28 -8.03
N ILE A 14 3.42 -3.45 -7.21
CA ILE A 14 4.79 -3.70 -6.68
C ILE A 14 4.93 -5.06 -5.95
N VAL A 15 3.89 -5.51 -5.25
CA VAL A 15 3.90 -6.83 -4.56
C VAL A 15 3.92 -7.97 -5.57
N GLY A 16 3.10 -7.90 -6.62
CA GLY A 16 3.05 -8.95 -7.64
C GLY A 16 4.32 -8.97 -8.49
N VAL A 17 4.84 -7.82 -8.89
CA VAL A 17 6.09 -7.73 -9.65
C VAL A 17 7.29 -8.18 -8.81
N SER A 18 7.39 -7.75 -7.54
CA SER A 18 8.41 -8.23 -6.62
C SER A 18 8.36 -9.75 -6.48
N THR A 19 7.17 -10.33 -6.36
CA THR A 19 6.98 -11.79 -6.28
C THR A 19 7.42 -12.50 -7.57
N ALA A 20 7.02 -12.00 -8.75
CA ALA A 20 7.37 -12.62 -10.03
C ALA A 20 8.88 -12.59 -10.30
N TRP A 21 9.52 -11.43 -10.09
CA TRP A 21 10.97 -11.28 -10.18
C TRP A 21 11.70 -12.29 -9.31
N GLN A 22 11.27 -12.38 -8.06
CA GLN A 22 11.87 -13.23 -7.05
C GLN A 22 11.64 -14.73 -7.28
N LEU A 23 10.47 -15.13 -7.81
CA LEU A 23 10.21 -16.49 -8.24
C LEU A 23 11.13 -16.90 -9.41
N GLN A 24 11.24 -16.04 -10.43
CA GLN A 24 12.09 -16.30 -11.59
C GLN A 24 13.57 -16.40 -11.20
N ALA A 25 14.04 -15.52 -10.31
CA ALA A 25 15.42 -15.54 -9.82
C ALA A 25 15.75 -16.82 -9.02
N ARG A 26 14.79 -17.33 -8.22
CA ARG A 26 14.96 -18.59 -7.44
C ARG A 26 14.83 -19.84 -8.30
N HIS A 27 14.06 -19.78 -9.38
CA HIS A 27 13.84 -20.90 -10.29
C HIS A 27 14.14 -20.52 -11.75
N PRO A 28 15.42 -20.37 -12.15
CA PRO A 28 15.78 -19.88 -13.49
C PRO A 28 15.26 -20.73 -14.65
N SER A 29 14.97 -22.02 -14.42
CA SER A 29 14.41 -22.93 -15.42
C SER A 29 12.89 -22.94 -15.48
N ALA A 30 12.21 -22.32 -14.51
CA ALA A 30 10.76 -22.28 -14.47
C ALA A 30 10.22 -21.26 -15.47
N LYS A 31 9.06 -21.57 -16.07
CA LYS A 31 8.31 -20.61 -16.88
C LYS A 31 7.38 -19.82 -15.96
N VAL A 32 7.79 -18.59 -15.62
CA VAL A 32 6.99 -17.65 -14.84
C VAL A 32 6.37 -16.61 -15.75
N ALA A 33 5.06 -16.36 -15.59
CA ALA A 33 4.38 -15.26 -16.27
C ALA A 33 3.63 -14.36 -15.30
N LEU A 34 3.67 -13.05 -15.55
CA LEU A 34 2.88 -12.04 -14.83
C LEU A 34 1.80 -11.47 -15.75
N PHE A 35 0.57 -11.42 -15.27
CA PHE A 35 -0.59 -10.86 -15.98
C PHE A 35 -1.09 -9.60 -15.27
N GLU A 36 -1.18 -8.49 -16.00
CA GLU A 36 -1.69 -7.20 -15.55
C GLU A 36 -2.79 -6.72 -16.49
N LYS A 37 -3.94 -6.33 -15.93
CA LYS A 37 -5.11 -5.89 -16.69
C LYS A 37 -4.88 -4.55 -17.38
N GLU A 38 -4.03 -3.70 -16.81
CA GLU A 38 -3.73 -2.37 -17.30
C GLU A 38 -2.67 -2.40 -18.41
N SER A 39 -2.60 -1.30 -19.17
CA SER A 39 -1.61 -1.10 -20.22
C SER A 39 -0.20 -0.80 -19.69
N GLN A 40 -0.06 -0.63 -18.38
CA GLN A 40 1.20 -0.37 -17.69
C GLN A 40 1.19 -0.92 -16.26
N LEU A 41 2.39 -1.22 -15.75
CA LEU A 41 2.59 -1.61 -14.36
C LEU A 41 2.34 -0.46 -13.38
N ALA A 42 2.11 -0.81 -12.12
CA ALA A 42 1.94 0.12 -11.01
C ALA A 42 0.79 1.14 -11.17
N TYR A 43 -0.16 0.92 -12.07
CA TYR A 43 -1.21 1.90 -12.39
C TYR A 43 -2.14 2.26 -11.21
N HIS A 44 -2.31 1.36 -10.24
CA HIS A 44 -3.25 1.52 -9.12
C HIS A 44 -2.55 1.97 -7.83
N GLN A 45 -2.72 1.25 -6.73
CA GLN A 45 -2.21 1.63 -5.39
C GLN A 45 -0.71 1.95 -5.37
N THR A 46 0.08 1.31 -6.24
CA THR A 46 1.53 1.51 -6.35
C THR A 46 1.92 2.85 -6.99
N GLY A 47 1.16 3.35 -7.96
CA GLY A 47 1.35 4.68 -8.54
C GLY A 47 0.65 5.78 -7.74
N HIS A 48 -0.34 5.41 -6.93
CA HIS A 48 -1.17 6.34 -6.15
C HIS A 48 -0.86 6.27 -4.65
N ASN A 49 0.39 6.56 -4.27
CA ASN A 49 0.82 6.65 -2.88
C ASN A 49 1.78 7.83 -2.65
N SER A 50 2.24 7.98 -1.42
CA SER A 50 3.06 9.11 -0.96
C SER A 50 4.55 8.98 -1.28
N GLY A 51 5.01 7.90 -1.92
CA GLY A 51 6.43 7.68 -2.20
C GLY A 51 7.30 7.41 -0.97
N VAL A 52 6.72 7.31 0.23
CA VAL A 52 7.48 7.23 1.49
C VAL A 52 8.08 5.83 1.70
N ILE A 53 9.38 5.79 2.00
CA ILE A 53 10.08 4.64 2.58
C ILE A 53 9.95 4.76 4.10
N HIS A 54 9.01 3.99 4.68
CA HIS A 54 8.62 4.13 6.08
C HIS A 54 9.64 3.52 7.05
N ALA A 55 9.96 4.23 8.13
CA ALA A 55 10.90 3.78 9.17
C ALA A 55 10.34 2.84 10.26
N GLY A 56 9.09 2.40 10.19
CA GLY A 56 8.56 1.42 11.15
C GLY A 56 7.94 1.95 12.46
N VAL A 57 7.78 3.27 12.61
CA VAL A 57 7.39 3.95 13.89
C VAL A 57 6.07 3.43 14.49
N TYR A 58 5.06 3.15 13.66
CA TYR A 58 3.69 2.92 14.15
C TYR A 58 3.36 1.46 14.46
N TYR A 59 4.17 0.51 14.00
CA TYR A 59 3.72 -0.88 13.91
C TYR A 59 3.83 -1.60 15.26
N PRO A 60 2.85 -2.47 15.58
CA PRO A 60 2.93 -3.30 16.77
C PRO A 60 4.24 -4.11 16.76
N PRO A 61 4.96 -4.18 17.90
CA PRO A 61 6.14 -5.04 18.03
C PRO A 61 5.80 -6.47 17.59
N GLN A 62 6.77 -7.18 17.01
CA GLN A 62 6.65 -8.60 16.60
C GLN A 62 5.60 -8.90 15.51
N SER A 63 4.94 -7.89 14.93
CA SER A 63 4.09 -8.09 13.74
C SER A 63 4.93 -8.31 12.48
N LEU A 64 4.39 -9.04 11.50
CA LEU A 64 5.02 -9.20 10.18
C LEU A 64 5.28 -7.83 9.52
N LYS A 65 4.37 -6.87 9.74
CA LYS A 65 4.57 -5.49 9.31
C LYS A 65 5.80 -4.82 9.89
N ALA A 66 6.05 -4.98 11.19
CA ALA A 66 7.22 -4.37 11.81
C ALA A 66 8.50 -4.99 11.25
N GLU A 67 8.53 -6.33 11.12
CA GLU A 67 9.66 -7.07 10.56
C GLU A 67 9.93 -6.68 9.09
N PHE A 68 8.91 -6.79 8.23
CA PHE A 68 9.04 -6.49 6.81
C PHE A 68 9.27 -5.00 6.54
N CYS A 69 8.81 -4.10 7.41
CA CYS A 69 9.13 -2.69 7.28
C CYS A 69 10.62 -2.47 7.51
N LYS A 70 11.17 -3.03 8.59
CA LYS A 70 12.61 -2.88 8.92
C LYS A 70 13.49 -3.42 7.78
N ARG A 71 13.24 -4.67 7.35
CA ARG A 71 13.97 -5.30 6.23
C ARG A 71 13.72 -4.56 4.91
N GLY A 72 12.51 -4.04 4.72
CA GLY A 72 12.09 -3.37 3.50
C GLY A 72 12.76 -2.02 3.29
N VAL A 73 13.06 -1.26 4.35
CA VAL A 73 13.80 0.00 4.25
C VAL A 73 15.17 -0.23 3.60
N GLU A 74 15.95 -1.16 4.17
CA GLU A 74 17.29 -1.48 3.69
C GLU A 74 17.23 -2.05 2.26
N ALA A 75 16.40 -3.07 2.04
CA ALA A 75 16.27 -3.72 0.74
C ALA A 75 15.82 -2.76 -0.37
N THR A 76 14.87 -1.86 -0.09
CA THR A 76 14.38 -0.89 -1.08
C THR A 76 15.46 0.13 -1.41
N ILE A 77 16.17 0.67 -0.42
CA ILE A 77 17.25 1.64 -0.65
C ILE A 77 18.40 1.00 -1.43
N ASP A 78 18.79 -0.23 -1.08
CA ASP A 78 19.83 -0.96 -1.79
C ASP A 78 19.44 -1.25 -3.24
N PHE A 79 18.19 -1.68 -3.47
CA PHE A 79 17.67 -1.88 -4.82
C PHE A 79 17.71 -0.57 -5.62
N CYS A 80 17.23 0.53 -5.04
CA CYS A 80 17.26 1.83 -5.73
C CYS A 80 18.69 2.26 -6.08
N ARG A 81 19.64 2.05 -5.17
CA ARG A 81 21.07 2.33 -5.41
C ARG A 81 21.64 1.48 -6.55
N GLN A 82 21.32 0.19 -6.59
CA GLN A 82 21.78 -0.72 -7.65
C GLN A 82 21.22 -0.32 -9.03
N HIS A 83 19.97 0.14 -9.07
CA HIS A 83 19.27 0.53 -10.30
C HIS A 83 19.33 2.03 -10.62
N GLN A 84 20.12 2.81 -9.87
CA GLN A 84 20.26 4.26 -10.04
C GLN A 84 18.91 5.01 -10.00
N ILE A 85 18.00 4.55 -9.13
CA ILE A 85 16.72 5.21 -8.85
C ILE A 85 16.92 6.23 -7.75
N ASP A 86 16.47 7.46 -7.96
CA ASP A 86 16.60 8.54 -6.99
C ASP A 86 15.88 8.23 -5.68
N VAL A 87 16.63 8.36 -4.58
CA VAL A 87 16.11 8.28 -3.21
C VAL A 87 16.59 9.50 -2.45
N GLU A 88 15.66 10.18 -1.79
CA GLU A 88 16.00 11.30 -0.91
C GLU A 88 15.71 10.94 0.54
N ASN A 89 16.75 10.95 1.39
CA ASN A 89 16.57 10.89 2.83
C ASN A 89 16.27 12.29 3.36
N CYS A 90 14.98 12.63 3.40
CA CYS A 90 14.48 13.90 3.91
C CYS A 90 14.04 13.84 5.38
N GLY A 91 13.99 12.65 5.98
CA GLY A 91 13.49 12.45 7.33
C GLY A 91 12.00 12.80 7.49
N LYS A 92 11.49 12.62 8.71
CA LYS A 92 10.09 12.91 9.05
C LYS A 92 9.97 13.48 10.45
N LEU A 93 9.09 14.47 10.62
CA LEU A 93 8.68 15.00 11.91
C LEU A 93 7.22 14.61 12.20
N LEU A 94 7.00 14.01 13.37
CA LEU A 94 5.66 13.76 13.92
C LEU A 94 5.34 14.86 14.92
N VAL A 95 4.47 15.79 14.55
CA VAL A 95 4.26 17.06 15.26
C VAL A 95 3.02 16.98 16.16
N ALA A 96 3.22 17.30 17.43
CA ALA A 96 2.15 17.49 18.40
C ALA A 96 1.70 18.95 18.40
N THR A 97 0.40 19.19 18.25
CA THR A 97 -0.22 20.53 18.23
C THR A 97 -1.14 20.78 19.42
N THR A 98 -1.38 19.77 20.26
CA THR A 98 -2.21 19.85 21.47
C THR A 98 -1.59 19.05 22.60
N GLU A 99 -1.96 19.32 23.86
CA GLU A 99 -1.45 18.60 25.04
C GLU A 99 -1.72 17.09 24.95
N VAL A 100 -2.90 16.68 24.48
CA VAL A 100 -3.24 15.26 24.27
C VAL A 100 -2.33 14.63 23.21
N GLU A 101 -1.96 15.37 22.16
CA GLU A 101 -0.99 14.89 21.17
C GLU A 101 0.43 14.81 21.75
N VAL A 102 0.79 15.65 22.72
CA VAL A 102 2.08 15.57 23.44
C VAL A 102 2.15 14.30 24.31
N GLU A 103 1.08 13.95 25.03
CA GLU A 103 1.00 12.69 25.78
C GLU A 103 1.19 11.49 24.83
N ARG A 104 0.42 11.45 23.74
CA ARG A 104 0.52 10.40 22.71
C ARG A 104 1.89 10.36 22.03
N MET A 105 2.54 11.51 21.86
CA MET A 105 3.89 11.63 21.34
C MET A 105 4.89 10.91 22.26
N HIS A 106 4.81 11.13 23.58
CA HIS A 106 5.70 10.45 24.51
C HIS A 106 5.48 8.92 24.51
N ASP A 107 4.23 8.47 24.43
CA ASP A 107 3.91 7.03 24.29
C ASP A 107 4.51 6.43 23.01
N LEU A 108 4.41 7.16 21.89
CA LEU A 108 4.95 6.74 20.61
C LEU A 108 6.48 6.71 20.64
N TYR A 109 7.13 7.69 21.28
CA TYR A 109 8.58 7.72 21.47
C TYR A 109 9.03 6.48 22.27
N ALA A 110 8.38 6.17 23.39
CA ALA A 110 8.69 4.98 24.18
C ALA A 110 8.49 3.66 23.39
N ARG A 111 7.50 3.61 22.49
CA ARG A 111 7.31 2.47 21.58
C ARG A 111 8.45 2.35 20.57
N CYS A 112 8.92 3.46 19.99
CA CYS A 112 10.03 3.45 19.05
C CYS A 112 11.30 2.88 19.68
N GLN A 113 11.60 3.29 20.92
CA GLN A 113 12.74 2.76 21.69
C GLN A 113 12.65 1.24 21.87
N ARG A 114 11.47 0.72 22.23
CA ARG A 114 11.23 -0.74 22.35
C ARG A 114 11.38 -1.49 21.02
N ASN A 115 11.03 -0.86 19.91
CA ASN A 115 11.15 -1.43 18.56
C ASN A 115 12.55 -1.25 17.95
N GLY A 116 13.48 -0.60 18.65
CA GLY A 116 14.81 -0.28 18.13
C GLY A 116 14.78 0.68 16.95
N VAL A 117 13.75 1.54 16.87
CA VAL A 117 13.65 2.60 15.86
C VAL A 117 14.30 3.86 16.43
N GLU A 118 15.42 4.29 15.83
CA GLU A 118 16.12 5.49 16.25
C GLU A 118 15.29 6.73 15.94
N VAL A 119 14.89 7.43 17.01
CA VAL A 119 14.10 8.65 16.95
C VAL A 119 14.61 9.66 17.97
N GLU A 120 14.41 10.94 17.68
CA GLU A 120 14.81 12.04 18.54
C GLU A 120 13.58 12.84 18.98
N LEU A 121 13.50 13.15 20.26
CA LEU A 121 12.43 13.99 20.80
C LEU A 121 12.84 15.47 20.68
N LEU A 122 11.95 16.29 20.15
CA LEU A 122 12.14 17.72 19.97
C LEU A 122 11.14 18.49 20.81
N ASP A 123 11.64 19.48 21.55
CA ASP A 123 10.79 20.52 22.10
C ASP A 123 10.34 21.50 20.99
N ARG A 124 9.54 22.48 21.39
CA ARG A 124 9.02 23.52 20.50
C ARG A 124 10.12 24.33 19.81
N ASP A 125 11.17 24.70 20.54
CA ASP A 125 12.22 25.57 20.01
C ASP A 125 13.07 24.81 18.98
N ALA A 126 13.42 23.56 19.28
CA ALA A 126 14.11 22.67 18.36
C ALA A 126 13.26 22.36 17.10
N LEU A 127 11.95 22.16 17.25
CA LEU A 127 11.03 22.02 16.13
C LEU A 127 11.05 23.26 15.23
N CYS A 128 10.91 24.45 15.80
CA CYS A 128 10.90 25.71 15.06
C CYS A 128 12.24 25.99 14.35
N GLN A 129 13.36 25.66 14.98
CA GLN A 129 14.68 25.79 14.35
C GLN A 129 14.85 24.87 13.13
N ARG A 130 14.32 23.63 13.19
CA ARG A 130 14.40 22.67 12.08
C ARG A 130 13.44 23.01 10.94
N GLU A 131 12.20 23.35 11.29
CA GLU A 131 11.12 23.67 10.36
C GLU A 131 10.44 25.00 10.73
N PRO A 132 11.00 26.14 10.29
CA PRO A 132 10.50 27.48 10.66
C PRO A 132 9.06 27.78 10.20
N ASN A 133 8.56 27.00 9.24
CA ASN A 133 7.20 27.14 8.72
C ASN A 133 6.18 26.25 9.46
N ILE A 134 6.65 25.44 10.42
CA ILE A 134 5.85 24.49 11.17
C ILE A 134 5.70 24.95 12.62
N GLN A 135 4.49 24.84 13.15
CA GLN A 135 4.15 25.14 14.54
C GLN A 135 3.67 23.88 15.28
N GLY A 136 4.03 23.78 16.55
CA GLY A 136 3.65 22.67 17.43
C GLY A 136 4.20 22.87 18.83
N LEU A 137 3.80 22.00 19.75
CA LEU A 137 4.28 21.94 21.13
C LEU A 137 5.56 21.09 21.27
N GLY A 138 5.81 20.23 20.29
CA GLY A 138 6.98 19.36 20.20
C GLY A 138 6.86 18.40 19.02
N ALA A 139 7.88 17.60 18.78
CA ALA A 139 7.85 16.58 17.73
C ALA A 139 8.74 15.38 18.01
N ILE A 140 8.47 14.27 17.30
CA ILE A 140 9.44 13.17 17.13
C ILE A 140 10.08 13.32 15.76
N ALA A 141 11.40 13.42 15.72
CA ALA A 141 12.19 13.36 14.49
C ALA A 141 12.64 11.94 14.18
N VAL A 142 12.41 11.53 12.93
CA VAL A 142 12.74 10.20 12.40
C VAL A 142 13.68 10.38 11.20
N LYS A 143 14.98 10.18 11.44
CA LYS A 143 16.05 10.49 10.47
C LYS A 143 16.15 9.48 9.31
N THR A 144 15.60 8.29 9.45
CA THR A 144 15.73 7.21 8.45
C THR A 144 14.63 7.22 7.40
N THR A 145 13.59 8.05 7.55
CA THR A 145 12.49 8.11 6.58
C THR A 145 12.99 8.76 5.28
N SER A 146 12.73 8.11 4.16
CA SER A 146 13.14 8.58 2.82
C SER A 146 11.95 8.61 1.87
N ILE A 147 12.14 9.15 0.68
CA ILE A 147 11.15 9.18 -0.40
C ILE A 147 11.73 8.64 -1.70
N VAL A 148 10.87 8.04 -2.53
CA VAL A 148 11.22 7.40 -3.81
C VAL A 148 10.00 7.35 -4.74
N ASP A 149 10.24 7.15 -6.03
CA ASP A 149 9.20 6.79 -7.00
C ASP A 149 9.00 5.25 -7.05
N TYR A 150 7.97 4.75 -6.37
CA TYR A 150 7.64 3.32 -6.40
C TYR A 150 7.18 2.81 -7.78
N THR A 151 6.77 3.68 -8.70
CA THR A 151 6.50 3.30 -10.09
C THR A 151 7.79 2.93 -10.80
N GLN A 152 8.85 3.71 -10.62
CA GLN A 152 10.18 3.39 -11.15
C GLN A 152 10.76 2.12 -10.51
N VAL A 153 10.63 1.98 -9.18
CA VAL A 153 11.05 0.75 -8.47
C VAL A 153 10.34 -0.49 -9.04
N THR A 154 9.03 -0.40 -9.27
CA THR A 154 8.25 -1.51 -9.84
C THR A 154 8.68 -1.83 -11.26
N ARG A 155 8.93 -0.82 -12.10
CA ARG A 155 9.39 -1.02 -13.48
C ARG A 155 10.77 -1.67 -13.52
N ALA A 156 11.71 -1.22 -12.70
CA ALA A 156 13.04 -1.84 -12.59
C ALA A 156 12.97 -3.30 -12.13
N MET A 157 12.11 -3.64 -11.16
CA MET A 157 11.88 -5.05 -10.78
C MET A 157 11.32 -5.88 -11.93
N ALA A 158 10.44 -5.29 -12.76
CA ALA A 158 9.90 -5.97 -13.92
C ALA A 158 10.93 -6.16 -15.04
N GLU A 159 11.85 -5.21 -15.21
CA GLU A 159 13.00 -5.35 -16.11
C GLU A 159 13.89 -6.51 -15.69
N GLU A 160 14.24 -6.60 -14.40
CA GLU A 160 14.99 -7.73 -13.84
C GLU A 160 14.26 -9.07 -14.05
N PHE A 161 12.94 -9.09 -13.81
CA PHE A 161 12.10 -10.26 -14.07
C PHE A 161 12.17 -10.71 -15.53
N CYS A 162 12.02 -9.78 -16.48
CA CYS A 162 12.04 -10.09 -17.91
C CYS A 162 13.45 -10.50 -18.39
N GLN A 163 14.50 -9.84 -17.89
CA GLN A 163 15.89 -10.20 -18.20
C GLN A 163 16.25 -11.62 -17.71
N ALA A 164 15.66 -12.05 -16.59
CA ALA A 164 15.79 -13.41 -16.07
C ALA A 164 14.93 -14.46 -16.81
N GLY A 165 14.25 -14.08 -17.90
CA GLY A 165 13.43 -14.97 -18.74
C GLY A 165 11.95 -15.04 -18.38
N GLY A 166 11.50 -14.20 -17.44
CA GLY A 166 10.09 -14.07 -17.09
C GLY A 166 9.27 -13.42 -18.20
N GLU A 167 7.98 -13.78 -18.29
CA GLU A 167 7.09 -13.19 -19.28
C GLU A 167 6.09 -12.20 -18.66
N LEU A 168 6.07 -10.97 -19.16
CA LEU A 168 5.12 -9.94 -18.74
C LEU A 168 4.00 -9.75 -19.79
N HIS A 169 2.75 -9.91 -19.37
CA HIS A 169 1.55 -9.73 -20.19
C HIS A 169 0.71 -8.56 -19.66
N LEU A 170 0.72 -7.44 -20.39
CA LEU A 170 -0.10 -6.25 -20.12
C LEU A 170 -1.41 -6.30 -20.92
N ASN A 171 -2.41 -5.50 -20.54
CA ASN A 171 -3.76 -5.55 -21.12
C ASN A 171 -4.38 -6.96 -21.04
N ALA A 172 -4.07 -7.68 -19.97
CA ALA A 172 -4.36 -9.09 -19.81
C ALA A 172 -5.22 -9.29 -18.55
N THR A 173 -6.54 -9.15 -18.72
CA THR A 173 -7.50 -9.27 -17.64
C THR A 173 -7.85 -10.73 -17.41
N VAL A 174 -7.59 -11.27 -16.22
CA VAL A 174 -8.07 -12.61 -15.86
C VAL A 174 -9.57 -12.57 -15.58
N SER A 175 -10.35 -13.32 -16.35
CA SER A 175 -11.81 -13.37 -16.30
C SER A 175 -12.36 -14.60 -15.58
N GLU A 176 -11.63 -15.72 -15.62
CA GLU A 176 -12.03 -16.97 -14.98
C GLU A 176 -10.82 -17.75 -14.45
N LEU A 177 -11.02 -18.43 -13.32
CA LEU A 177 -10.04 -19.33 -12.72
C LEU A 177 -10.71 -20.67 -12.43
N LYS A 178 -10.06 -21.77 -12.82
CA LYS A 178 -10.54 -23.12 -12.51
C LYS A 178 -9.39 -24.02 -12.11
N GLU A 179 -9.39 -24.42 -10.85
CA GLU A 179 -8.43 -25.39 -10.34
C GLU A 179 -8.78 -26.82 -10.80
N THR A 180 -7.74 -27.57 -11.13
CA THR A 180 -7.78 -29.02 -11.35
C THR A 180 -6.73 -29.69 -10.47
N THR A 181 -6.72 -31.01 -10.46
CA THR A 181 -5.71 -31.80 -9.74
C THR A 181 -4.28 -31.54 -10.24
N GLU A 182 -4.08 -31.09 -11.48
CA GLU A 182 -2.76 -30.95 -12.11
C GLU A 182 -2.33 -29.49 -12.32
N ASN A 183 -3.28 -28.59 -12.53
CA ASN A 183 -3.02 -27.20 -12.88
C ASN A 183 -4.20 -26.29 -12.52
N VAL A 184 -3.99 -24.98 -12.62
CA VAL A 184 -5.03 -23.97 -12.66
C VAL A 184 -5.20 -23.54 -14.11
N LYS A 185 -6.42 -23.67 -14.65
CA LYS A 185 -6.82 -23.08 -15.91
C LYS A 185 -7.19 -21.62 -15.67
N ILE A 186 -6.68 -20.74 -16.53
CA ILE A 186 -6.82 -19.30 -16.40
C ILE A 186 -7.34 -18.78 -17.72
N GLU A 187 -8.50 -18.15 -17.70
CA GLU A 187 -9.03 -17.42 -18.85
C GLU A 187 -8.60 -15.96 -18.78
N VAL A 188 -8.04 -15.47 -19.87
CA VAL A 188 -7.55 -14.12 -20.06
C VAL A 188 -8.36 -13.44 -21.15
N ASN A 189 -8.78 -12.21 -20.92
CA ASN A 189 -9.54 -11.37 -21.85
C ASN A 189 -10.86 -12.01 -22.36
N GLY A 190 -11.42 -12.99 -21.63
CA GLY A 190 -12.69 -13.62 -21.96
C GLY A 190 -12.62 -14.77 -22.99
N SER A 191 -11.43 -15.16 -23.45
CA SER A 191 -11.31 -16.19 -24.50
C SER A 191 -9.96 -16.92 -24.54
N ASP A 192 -8.85 -16.26 -24.18
CA ASP A 192 -7.53 -16.88 -24.22
C ASP A 192 -7.34 -17.77 -22.99
N THR A 193 -7.11 -19.07 -23.21
CA THR A 193 -6.90 -20.03 -22.11
C THR A 193 -5.42 -20.39 -21.97
N ILE A 194 -4.92 -20.25 -20.75
CA ILE A 194 -3.58 -20.71 -20.34
C ILE A 194 -3.69 -21.63 -19.13
N GLN A 195 -2.58 -22.32 -18.82
CA GLN A 195 -2.48 -23.21 -17.67
C GLN A 195 -1.28 -22.82 -16.81
N ALA A 196 -1.43 -22.93 -15.50
CA ALA A 196 -0.35 -22.75 -14.52
C ALA A 196 -0.27 -23.95 -13.58
N ARG A 197 0.92 -24.45 -13.25
CA ARG A 197 1.06 -25.46 -12.19
C ARG A 197 0.75 -24.88 -10.82
N PHE A 198 1.07 -23.60 -10.63
CA PHE A 198 0.76 -22.83 -9.43
C PHE A 198 0.38 -21.37 -9.77
N LEU A 199 -0.66 -20.85 -9.13
CA LEU A 199 -1.16 -19.48 -9.30
C LEU A 199 -0.85 -18.63 -8.06
N ILE A 200 -0.35 -17.41 -8.26
CA ILE A 200 -0.18 -16.42 -7.20
C ILE A 200 -1.00 -15.18 -7.54
N ALA A 201 -1.95 -14.79 -6.69
CA ALA A 201 -2.77 -13.60 -6.91
C ALA A 201 -2.37 -12.45 -5.98
N CYS A 202 -1.87 -11.36 -6.56
CA CYS A 202 -1.51 -10.11 -5.90
C CYS A 202 -2.41 -8.96 -6.37
N SER A 203 -3.72 -9.19 -6.42
CA SER A 203 -4.70 -8.35 -7.14
C SER A 203 -5.20 -7.12 -6.37
N GLY A 204 -4.63 -6.80 -5.20
CA GLY A 204 -4.88 -5.56 -4.47
C GLY A 204 -6.37 -5.26 -4.26
N LEU A 205 -6.86 -4.21 -4.94
CA LEU A 205 -8.27 -3.81 -4.92
C LEU A 205 -9.26 -4.88 -5.39
N ALA A 206 -8.82 -5.95 -6.04
CA ALA A 206 -9.67 -7.07 -6.49
C ALA A 206 -9.40 -8.38 -5.73
N ALA A 207 -8.72 -8.32 -4.57
CA ALA A 207 -8.29 -9.50 -3.82
C ALA A 207 -9.43 -10.48 -3.48
N ASP A 208 -10.53 -10.02 -2.87
CA ASP A 208 -11.69 -10.86 -2.54
C ASP A 208 -12.44 -11.37 -3.78
N ARG A 209 -12.39 -10.63 -4.89
CA ARG A 209 -12.98 -11.09 -6.16
C ARG A 209 -12.16 -12.22 -6.76
N MET A 210 -10.82 -12.15 -6.67
CA MET A 210 -9.95 -13.23 -7.12
C MET A 210 -10.08 -14.49 -6.25
N THR A 211 -10.21 -14.36 -4.93
CA THR A 211 -10.45 -15.53 -4.07
C THR A 211 -11.79 -16.19 -4.38
N LYS A 212 -12.86 -15.40 -4.55
CA LYS A 212 -14.18 -15.90 -4.97
C LYS A 212 -14.15 -16.55 -6.36
N MET A 213 -13.43 -15.95 -7.32
CA MET A 213 -13.26 -16.49 -8.68
C MET A 213 -12.56 -17.86 -8.67
N MET A 214 -11.59 -18.05 -7.76
CA MET A 214 -10.90 -19.33 -7.56
C MET A 214 -11.76 -20.36 -6.79
N GLY A 215 -12.95 -19.98 -6.31
CA GLY A 215 -13.82 -20.84 -5.52
C GLY A 215 -13.38 -21.03 -4.06
N LEU A 216 -12.52 -20.13 -3.54
CA LEU A 216 -12.05 -20.20 -2.16
C LEU A 216 -13.05 -19.60 -1.18
N GLU A 217 -13.15 -20.22 0.00
CA GLU A 217 -13.91 -19.65 1.11
C GLU A 217 -13.36 -18.26 1.46
N THR A 218 -14.25 -17.26 1.42
CA THR A 218 -13.87 -15.84 1.45
C THR A 218 -14.68 -15.12 2.53
N HIS A 219 -14.15 -15.12 3.77
CA HIS A 219 -14.74 -14.45 4.95
C HIS A 219 -14.32 -12.98 5.11
N PHE A 220 -14.00 -12.34 3.99
CA PHE A 220 -13.60 -10.94 3.95
C PHE A 220 -14.04 -10.29 2.66
N GLN A 221 -14.11 -8.96 2.68
CA GLN A 221 -14.30 -8.15 1.50
C GLN A 221 -13.33 -6.97 1.49
N ILE A 222 -12.84 -6.61 0.31
CA ILE A 222 -12.09 -5.36 0.16
C ILE A 222 -13.09 -4.21 0.10
N ILE A 223 -13.02 -3.36 1.12
CA ILE A 223 -13.75 -2.09 1.17
C ILE A 223 -12.79 -0.98 0.72
N PRO A 224 -13.13 -0.23 -0.35
CA PRO A 224 -12.26 0.84 -0.82
C PRO A 224 -12.38 2.06 0.09
N TYR A 225 -11.24 2.54 0.60
CA TYR A 225 -11.14 3.84 1.24
C TYR A 225 -10.39 4.79 0.33
N ARG A 226 -11.05 5.85 -0.12
CA ARG A 226 -10.46 6.86 -0.99
C ARG A 226 -9.77 7.92 -0.14
N GLY A 227 -8.50 8.16 -0.46
CA GLY A 227 -7.69 9.22 0.12
C GLY A 227 -7.51 10.35 -0.88
N GLU A 228 -8.00 11.52 -0.53
CA GLU A 228 -7.86 12.72 -1.34
C GLU A 228 -6.61 13.48 -0.96
N TYR A 229 -5.90 13.91 -2.00
CA TYR A 229 -4.68 14.68 -1.92
C TYR A 229 -4.86 16.00 -2.66
N TYR A 230 -4.06 16.97 -2.27
CA TYR A 230 -3.81 18.18 -3.04
C TYR A 230 -2.31 18.29 -3.29
N ARG A 231 -1.94 18.95 -4.38
CA ARG A 231 -0.57 19.41 -4.58
C ARG A 231 -0.53 20.86 -4.14
N LEU A 232 0.51 21.25 -3.40
CA LEU A 232 0.73 22.66 -3.12
C LEU A 232 1.18 23.37 -4.39
N ALA A 233 0.76 24.63 -4.54
CA ALA A 233 1.27 25.50 -5.59
C ALA A 233 2.81 25.55 -5.58
N VAL A 234 3.42 25.67 -6.77
CA VAL A 234 4.88 25.57 -6.98
C VAL A 234 5.69 26.50 -6.05
N LYS A 235 5.14 27.67 -5.68
CA LYS A 235 5.74 28.62 -4.72
C LYS A 235 6.06 27.99 -3.35
N HIS A 236 5.41 26.88 -3.00
CA HIS A 236 5.55 26.17 -1.74
C HIS A 236 6.42 24.92 -1.82
N ASN A 237 7.08 24.61 -2.94
CA ASN A 237 7.94 23.40 -3.06
C ASN A 237 9.10 23.36 -2.04
N GLN A 238 9.44 24.50 -1.43
CA GLN A 238 10.46 24.63 -0.39
C GLN A 238 9.86 24.96 0.99
N LEU A 239 8.55 24.74 1.18
CA LEU A 239 7.84 25.09 2.41
C LEU A 239 8.32 24.27 3.62
N VAL A 240 8.69 23.02 3.41
CA VAL A 240 9.21 22.12 4.45
C VAL A 240 10.45 21.38 3.94
N LYS A 241 11.34 20.97 4.84
CA LYS A 241 12.53 20.18 4.53
C LYS A 241 12.30 18.68 4.77
N HIS A 242 11.50 18.35 5.77
CA HIS A 242 11.13 17.01 6.18
C HIS A 242 9.68 16.69 5.83
N LEU A 243 9.30 15.42 5.90
CA LEU A 243 7.89 15.02 5.89
C LEU A 243 7.23 15.45 7.21
N ILE A 244 6.06 16.09 7.17
CA ILE A 244 5.36 16.58 8.38
C ILE A 244 4.05 15.82 8.56
N TYR A 245 3.97 15.08 9.66
CA TYR A 245 2.83 14.22 9.99
C TYR A 245 2.30 14.64 11.37
N PRO A 246 0.99 14.61 11.61
CA PRO A 246 0.46 14.78 12.95
C PRO A 246 0.76 13.53 13.80
N ILE A 247 0.73 13.68 15.12
CA ILE A 247 0.70 12.54 16.04
C ILE A 247 -0.59 11.75 15.78
N PRO A 248 -0.52 10.42 15.55
CA PRO A 248 -1.69 9.63 15.23
C PRO A 248 -2.64 9.53 16.42
N ASP A 249 -3.93 9.40 16.13
CA ASP A 249 -4.92 8.96 17.09
C ASP A 249 -5.04 7.42 17.05
N PRO A 250 -4.67 6.69 18.11
CA PRO A 250 -4.75 5.22 18.13
C PRO A 250 -6.18 4.68 17.93
N GLU A 251 -7.21 5.47 18.23
CA GLU A 251 -8.61 5.06 18.10
C GLU A 251 -9.15 5.20 16.68
N LEU A 252 -8.44 5.93 15.80
CA LEU A 252 -8.90 6.25 14.46
C LEU A 252 -8.02 5.62 13.39
N PRO A 253 -8.57 4.73 12.55
CA PRO A 253 -7.83 4.16 11.44
C PRO A 253 -7.61 5.24 10.36
N PHE A 254 -6.38 5.33 9.85
CA PHE A 254 -6.04 6.09 8.63
C PHE A 254 -6.10 7.63 8.74
N LEU A 255 -6.16 8.20 9.95
CA LEU A 255 -6.32 9.65 10.11
C LEU A 255 -4.99 10.40 10.24
N GLY A 256 -4.84 11.44 9.42
CA GLY A 256 -3.75 12.42 9.49
C GLY A 256 -3.52 13.04 8.13
N ILE A 257 -3.75 14.35 7.98
CA ILE A 257 -3.34 15.03 6.76
C ILE A 257 -1.85 15.32 6.90
N HIS A 258 -1.06 14.87 5.94
CA HIS A 258 0.39 15.05 5.94
C HIS A 258 0.80 16.16 5.00
N LEU A 259 1.96 16.77 5.26
CA LEU A 259 2.75 17.44 4.22
C LEU A 259 3.86 16.49 3.81
N THR A 260 3.75 15.98 2.59
CA THR A 260 4.69 15.00 2.06
C THR A 260 5.47 15.63 0.92
N ARG A 261 6.79 15.68 1.05
CA ARG A 261 7.68 15.98 -0.06
C ARG A 261 7.71 14.79 -1.01
N MET A 262 7.52 15.05 -2.29
CA MET A 262 7.60 14.06 -3.35
C MET A 262 9.01 14.09 -3.95
N ILE A 263 9.44 12.98 -4.54
CA ILE A 263 10.79 12.86 -5.13
C ILE A 263 11.02 13.83 -6.31
N ASP A 264 9.93 14.28 -6.96
CA ASP A 264 9.95 15.30 -8.01
C ASP A 264 10.09 16.75 -7.46
N GLY A 265 10.21 16.90 -6.15
CA GLY A 265 10.36 18.19 -5.46
C GLY A 265 9.04 18.90 -5.16
N SER A 266 7.89 18.37 -5.59
CA SER A 266 6.58 18.92 -5.20
C SER A 266 6.23 18.56 -3.75
N ILE A 267 5.27 19.28 -3.16
CA ILE A 267 4.70 18.93 -1.86
C ILE A 267 3.23 18.58 -2.03
N THR A 268 2.85 17.41 -1.53
CA THR A 268 1.46 16.98 -1.45
C THR A 268 0.93 17.14 -0.04
N VAL A 269 -0.37 17.42 0.02
CA VAL A 269 -1.14 17.55 1.24
C VAL A 269 -2.14 16.41 1.27
N GLY A 270 -2.07 15.52 2.26
CA GLY A 270 -2.97 14.37 2.38
C GLY A 270 -2.35 13.07 2.85
N PRO A 271 -3.12 11.97 2.78
CA PRO A 271 -4.53 11.92 2.39
C PRO A 271 -5.49 12.20 3.56
N ASN A 272 -6.76 12.50 3.24
CA ASN A 272 -7.86 12.18 4.17
C ASN A 272 -8.26 10.70 4.03
N ALA A 273 -9.29 10.23 4.73
CA ALA A 273 -9.81 8.88 4.56
C ALA A 273 -11.33 8.89 4.49
N VAL A 274 -11.89 8.73 3.29
CA VAL A 274 -13.35 8.66 3.07
C VAL A 274 -13.76 7.33 2.45
N GLN A 275 -15.01 6.95 2.68
CA GLN A 275 -15.59 5.77 2.04
C GLN A 275 -15.53 5.92 0.52
N GLY A 276 -14.93 4.94 -0.16
CA GLY A 276 -14.98 4.82 -1.62
C GLY A 276 -16.26 4.12 -2.07
N PHE A 277 -16.82 4.53 -3.20
CA PHE A 277 -17.97 3.87 -3.84
C PHE A 277 -17.58 3.21 -5.18
N LYS A 278 -16.29 3.15 -5.46
CA LYS A 278 -15.67 2.39 -6.56
C LYS A 278 -14.29 1.94 -6.09
N ARG A 279 -13.91 0.70 -6.41
CA ARG A 279 -12.59 0.14 -6.08
C ARG A 279 -11.48 0.91 -6.79
N GLU A 280 -11.67 1.20 -8.07
CA GLU A 280 -10.75 1.99 -8.92
C GLU A 280 -11.30 3.41 -9.10
N GLY A 281 -11.52 4.09 -7.98
CA GLY A 281 -12.20 5.38 -7.85
C GLY A 281 -11.28 6.60 -7.81
N TYR A 282 -10.34 6.73 -8.75
CA TYR A 282 -9.30 7.77 -8.71
C TYR A 282 -9.79 9.16 -9.14
N ASP A 283 -10.79 9.21 -10.01
CA ASP A 283 -11.35 10.45 -10.54
C ASP A 283 -12.32 11.15 -9.58
N ARG A 284 -12.85 12.31 -10.00
CA ARG A 284 -13.89 13.04 -9.26
C ARG A 284 -15.19 12.24 -9.14
N VAL A 285 -15.57 11.51 -10.20
CA VAL A 285 -16.73 10.61 -10.16
C VAL A 285 -16.27 9.24 -9.67
N ASN A 286 -16.55 8.97 -8.40
CA ASN A 286 -16.15 7.74 -7.72
C ASN A 286 -17.39 6.89 -7.40
N PHE A 287 -18.00 6.26 -8.41
CA PHE A 287 -19.17 5.40 -8.21
C PHE A 287 -19.16 4.20 -9.17
N SER A 288 -19.46 3.01 -8.64
CA SER A 288 -19.71 1.78 -9.38
C SER A 288 -20.91 1.08 -8.77
N LEU A 289 -21.96 0.85 -9.56
CA LEU A 289 -23.16 0.16 -9.08
C LEU A 289 -22.81 -1.24 -8.56
N LYS A 290 -21.96 -1.98 -9.29
CA LYS A 290 -21.49 -3.31 -8.90
C LYS A 290 -20.78 -3.27 -7.54
N ASP A 291 -19.82 -2.37 -7.38
CA ASP A 291 -19.02 -2.28 -6.14
C ASP A 291 -19.91 -1.88 -4.95
N CYS A 292 -20.85 -0.95 -5.17
CA CYS A 292 -21.80 -0.52 -4.14
C CYS A 292 -22.74 -1.65 -3.71
N VAL A 293 -23.31 -2.40 -4.65
CA VAL A 293 -24.20 -3.53 -4.31
C VAL A 293 -23.44 -4.60 -3.54
N GLU A 294 -22.25 -4.99 -4.00
CA GLU A 294 -21.40 -5.95 -3.27
C GLU A 294 -21.05 -5.44 -1.86
N MET A 295 -20.77 -4.15 -1.70
CA MET A 295 -20.47 -3.54 -0.40
C MET A 295 -21.67 -3.53 0.54
N LEU A 296 -22.86 -3.18 0.05
CA LEU A 296 -24.08 -3.10 0.86
C LEU A 296 -24.60 -4.48 1.28
N LEU A 297 -24.36 -5.52 0.48
CA LEU A 297 -24.72 -6.91 0.80
C LEU A 297 -23.74 -7.55 1.80
N PHE A 298 -22.58 -6.95 2.04
CA PHE A 298 -21.57 -7.48 2.94
C PHE A 298 -21.81 -7.07 4.40
N PRO A 299 -22.03 -8.00 5.34
CA PRO A 299 -22.37 -7.64 6.73
C PRO A 299 -21.24 -6.90 7.47
N GLY A 300 -19.97 -7.21 7.17
CA GLY A 300 -18.83 -6.55 7.78
C GLY A 300 -18.77 -5.04 7.48
N PHE A 301 -19.28 -4.60 6.33
CA PHE A 301 -19.34 -3.19 5.97
C PHE A 301 -20.22 -2.39 6.94
N TRP A 302 -21.41 -2.90 7.28
CA TRP A 302 -22.31 -2.24 8.22
C TRP A 302 -21.75 -2.18 9.63
N LYS A 303 -21.10 -3.26 10.08
CA LYS A 303 -20.45 -3.32 11.40
C LYS A 303 -19.32 -2.28 11.52
N VAL A 304 -18.48 -2.15 10.50
CA VAL A 304 -17.44 -1.10 10.43
C VAL A 304 -18.05 0.29 10.40
N THR A 305 -19.06 0.51 9.54
CA THR A 305 -19.70 1.81 9.36
C THR A 305 -20.32 2.31 10.66
N LEU A 306 -21.01 1.43 11.40
CA LEU A 306 -21.59 1.75 12.70
C LEU A 306 -20.52 2.04 13.75
N ARG A 307 -19.42 1.27 13.77
CA ARG A 307 -18.30 1.46 14.70
C ARG A 307 -17.62 2.82 14.51
N TYR A 308 -17.46 3.29 13.28
CA TYR A 308 -16.73 4.53 12.95
C TYR A 308 -17.63 5.67 12.43
N PHE A 309 -18.93 5.62 12.70
CA PHE A 309 -19.92 6.53 12.13
C PHE A 309 -19.60 8.02 12.34
N LYS A 310 -19.23 8.41 13.57
CA LYS A 310 -18.89 9.80 13.90
C LYS A 310 -17.67 10.30 13.10
N THR A 311 -16.63 9.47 13.02
CA THR A 311 -15.42 9.78 12.26
C THR A 311 -15.72 9.88 10.77
N GLY A 312 -16.53 8.96 10.23
CA GLY A 312 -16.97 8.99 8.84
C GLY A 312 -17.65 10.30 8.44
N ILE A 313 -18.55 10.84 9.28
CA ILE A 313 -19.20 12.14 9.03
C ILE A 313 -18.18 13.29 8.99
N SER A 314 -17.22 13.31 9.91
CA SER A 314 -16.17 14.35 9.96
C SER A 314 -15.27 14.32 8.72
N GLU A 315 -14.91 13.12 8.24
CA GLU A 315 -14.10 12.96 7.03
C GLU A 315 -14.88 13.32 5.76
N LEU A 316 -16.16 12.94 5.65
CA LEU A 316 -17.03 13.35 4.54
C LEU A 316 -17.12 14.87 4.42
N ARG A 317 -17.28 15.57 5.55
CA ARG A 317 -17.25 17.04 5.57
C ARG A 317 -15.91 17.60 5.08
N SER A 318 -14.80 16.95 5.45
CA SER A 318 -13.45 17.36 5.02
C SER A 318 -13.22 17.13 3.52
N SER A 319 -13.88 16.13 2.94
CA SER A 319 -13.84 15.85 1.50
C SER A 319 -14.67 16.83 0.68
N TRP A 320 -15.88 17.17 1.13
CA TRP A 320 -16.75 18.11 0.41
C TRP A 320 -16.32 19.58 0.54
N PHE A 321 -15.66 19.94 1.64
CA PHE A 321 -15.27 21.32 1.90
C PHE A 321 -13.75 21.45 2.02
N LYS A 322 -13.09 21.92 0.95
CA LYS A 322 -11.64 22.22 0.94
C LYS A 322 -11.19 23.07 2.13
N ALA A 323 -12.01 24.01 2.60
CA ALA A 323 -11.71 24.83 3.78
C ALA A 323 -11.57 24.00 5.08
N SER A 324 -12.35 22.92 5.23
CA SER A 324 -12.23 21.99 6.36
C SER A 324 -10.94 21.17 6.29
N TYR A 325 -10.54 20.78 5.07
CA TYR A 325 -9.26 20.13 4.82
C TYR A 325 -8.08 21.05 5.17
N LEU A 326 -8.13 22.30 4.71
CA LEU A 326 -7.15 23.33 5.00
C LEU A 326 -6.97 23.56 6.51
N LYS A 327 -8.08 23.65 7.25
CA LYS A 327 -8.06 23.83 8.71
C LYS A 327 -7.29 22.74 9.45
N LYS A 328 -7.34 21.50 8.97
CA LYS A 328 -6.59 20.37 9.57
C LYS A 328 -5.08 20.54 9.40
N VAL A 329 -4.63 21.05 8.25
CA VAL A 329 -3.20 21.32 7.95
C VAL A 329 -2.71 22.57 8.66
N ASN A 330 -3.53 23.63 8.69
CA ASN A 330 -3.18 24.88 9.37
C ASN A 330 -2.96 24.72 10.88
N LYS A 331 -3.36 23.59 11.49
CA LYS A 331 -2.97 23.26 12.87
C LYS A 331 -1.46 23.35 13.06
N TYR A 332 -0.68 22.84 12.10
CA TYR A 332 0.78 22.82 12.17
C TYR A 332 1.46 23.64 11.06
N CYS A 333 0.75 24.06 10.00
CA CYS A 333 1.32 24.90 8.93
C CYS A 333 0.34 26.02 8.51
N PRO A 334 0.35 27.18 9.18
CA PRO A 334 -0.61 28.26 8.94
C PRO A 334 -0.39 29.04 7.64
N LYS A 335 0.77 28.88 6.98
CA LYS A 335 1.15 29.61 5.75
C LYS A 335 0.42 29.14 4.49
N ILE A 336 -0.25 27.99 4.55
CA ILE A 336 -0.98 27.44 3.40
C ILE A 336 -2.34 28.08 3.34
N GLU A 337 -2.72 28.55 2.16
CA GLU A 337 -4.02 29.15 1.87
C GLU A 337 -4.86 28.22 0.96
N LEU A 338 -6.14 28.56 0.79
CA LEU A 338 -7.06 27.71 0.02
C LEU A 338 -6.69 27.63 -1.47
N GLU A 339 -6.18 28.72 -2.03
CA GLU A 339 -5.73 28.80 -3.41
C GLU A 339 -4.50 27.95 -3.70
N ASP A 340 -3.73 27.60 -2.66
CA ASP A 340 -2.53 26.78 -2.79
C ASP A 340 -2.84 25.29 -2.99
N LEU A 341 -4.10 24.87 -2.75
CA LEU A 341 -4.53 23.48 -2.86
C LEU A 341 -4.96 23.13 -4.30
N GLU A 342 -3.95 22.86 -5.14
CA GLU A 342 -4.11 22.40 -6.51
C GLU A 342 -4.56 20.93 -6.57
N TYR A 343 -5.12 20.55 -7.73
CA TYR A 343 -5.53 19.17 -7.96
C TYR A 343 -4.34 18.20 -7.88
N TYR A 344 -4.57 17.07 -7.22
CA TYR A 344 -3.69 15.91 -7.25
C TYR A 344 -4.55 14.63 -7.34
N PRO A 345 -4.09 13.58 -8.02
CA PRO A 345 -4.82 12.32 -8.09
C PRO A 345 -5.11 11.73 -6.71
N ALA A 346 -6.29 11.14 -6.53
CA ALA A 346 -6.61 10.43 -5.30
C ALA A 346 -5.85 9.10 -5.21
N GLY A 347 -5.72 8.56 -4.01
CA GLY A 347 -5.38 7.15 -3.79
C GLY A 347 -6.59 6.35 -3.34
N VAL A 348 -6.59 5.04 -3.59
CA VAL A 348 -7.63 4.15 -3.04
C VAL A 348 -6.95 3.01 -2.31
N ARG A 349 -7.21 2.91 -1.01
CA ARG A 349 -6.72 1.85 -0.15
C ARG A 349 -7.66 0.64 -0.26
N ALA A 350 -7.10 -0.51 -0.62
CA ALA A 350 -7.75 -1.80 -0.46
C ALA A 350 -7.70 -2.21 1.01
N GLN A 351 -8.80 -2.03 1.76
CA GLN A 351 -8.87 -2.46 3.15
C GLN A 351 -9.68 -3.75 3.24
N ALA A 352 -9.04 -4.86 3.60
CA ALA A 352 -9.76 -6.08 3.93
C ALA A 352 -10.56 -5.89 5.23
N VAL A 353 -11.83 -6.25 5.17
CA VAL A 353 -12.78 -6.22 6.29
C VAL A 353 -13.37 -7.61 6.43
N LEU A 354 -13.31 -8.18 7.63
CA LEU A 354 -13.88 -9.50 7.93
C LEU A 354 -15.40 -9.42 8.13
N ASP A 355 -16.08 -10.57 8.11
CA ASP A 355 -17.55 -10.68 8.32
C ASP A 355 -18.05 -10.05 9.63
N ASP A 356 -17.19 -9.99 10.65
CA ASP A 356 -17.45 -9.36 11.96
C ASP A 356 -17.19 -7.84 12.00
N GLY A 357 -16.75 -7.26 10.88
CA GLY A 357 -16.38 -5.86 10.77
C GLY A 357 -14.99 -5.54 11.32
N THR A 358 -14.15 -6.53 11.56
CA THR A 358 -12.75 -6.31 11.92
C THR A 358 -11.97 -5.81 10.70
N LEU A 359 -11.28 -4.68 10.86
CA LEU A 359 -10.34 -4.18 9.86
C LEU A 359 -9.05 -5.00 9.95
N VAL A 360 -8.68 -5.68 8.87
CA VAL A 360 -7.45 -6.48 8.89
C VAL A 360 -6.25 -5.54 8.83
N HIS A 361 -5.49 -5.52 9.92
CA HIS A 361 -4.33 -4.64 10.08
C HIS A 361 -3.00 -5.29 9.70
N ASP A 362 -2.93 -6.60 9.50
CA ASP A 362 -1.72 -7.33 9.05
C ASP A 362 -1.98 -8.06 7.72
N PHE A 363 -1.04 -8.86 7.24
CA PHE A 363 -1.21 -9.65 6.04
C PHE A 363 -2.32 -10.68 6.17
N LEU A 364 -3.11 -10.84 5.12
CA LEU A 364 -4.10 -11.91 4.99
C LEU A 364 -3.78 -12.69 3.72
N PHE A 365 -3.83 -14.02 3.83
CA PHE A 365 -3.64 -14.92 2.71
C PHE A 365 -4.83 -15.89 2.63
N ALA A 366 -5.18 -16.28 1.41
CA ALA A 366 -6.05 -17.42 1.13
C ALA A 366 -5.31 -18.35 0.17
N GLU A 367 -5.52 -19.65 0.27
CA GLU A 367 -4.76 -20.63 -0.50
C GLU A 367 -5.59 -21.87 -0.84
N SER A 368 -5.24 -22.51 -1.94
CA SER A 368 -5.76 -23.80 -2.39
C SER A 368 -4.59 -24.77 -2.58
N GLU A 369 -4.81 -25.96 -3.17
CA GLU A 369 -3.70 -26.85 -3.47
C GLU A 369 -2.64 -26.19 -4.37
N ARG A 370 -3.09 -25.43 -5.38
CA ARG A 370 -2.26 -24.84 -6.44
C ARG A 370 -2.38 -23.33 -6.54
N SER A 371 -2.83 -22.66 -5.49
CA SER A 371 -2.82 -21.19 -5.46
C SER A 371 -2.51 -20.58 -4.11
N LEU A 372 -1.98 -19.35 -4.16
CA LEU A 372 -1.77 -18.47 -3.03
C LEU A 372 -2.25 -17.06 -3.39
N HIS A 373 -3.15 -16.51 -2.60
CA HIS A 373 -3.75 -15.20 -2.79
C HIS A 373 -3.29 -14.27 -1.68
N VAL A 374 -2.65 -13.15 -2.05
CA VAL A 374 -2.33 -12.05 -1.13
C VAL A 374 -3.59 -11.20 -0.96
N CYS A 375 -4.36 -11.50 0.07
CA CYS A 375 -5.68 -10.92 0.28
C CYS A 375 -5.65 -9.52 0.88
N ASN A 376 -4.61 -9.23 1.68
CA ASN A 376 -4.42 -7.93 2.31
C ASN A 376 -2.93 -7.66 2.47
N ALA A 377 -2.44 -6.56 1.88
CA ALA A 377 -1.08 -6.06 2.07
C ALA A 377 -1.17 -4.55 2.36
N PRO A 378 -1.44 -4.15 3.61
CA PRO A 378 -1.63 -2.74 3.91
C PRO A 378 -0.30 -1.99 3.96
N SER A 379 -0.35 -0.66 4.00
CA SER A 379 0.85 0.16 4.30
C SER A 379 1.61 -0.41 5.53
N PRO A 380 2.94 -0.59 5.41
CA PRO A 380 3.86 -0.03 4.40
C PRO A 380 4.25 -1.00 3.26
N ALA A 381 3.28 -1.71 2.66
CA ALA A 381 3.56 -2.72 1.62
C ALA A 381 4.51 -2.30 0.48
N ALA A 382 4.54 -1.02 0.08
CA ALA A 382 5.50 -0.54 -0.94
C ALA A 382 6.95 -0.56 -0.42
N THR A 383 7.20 -0.02 0.78
CA THR A 383 8.51 -0.12 1.46
C THR A 383 8.90 -1.58 1.68
N SER A 384 7.93 -2.43 1.96
CA SER A 384 8.13 -3.84 2.29
C SER A 384 8.03 -4.77 1.08
N ALA A 385 7.98 -4.26 -0.15
CA ALA A 385 7.62 -5.09 -1.31
C ALA A 385 8.61 -6.23 -1.56
N ILE A 386 9.91 -6.00 -1.37
CA ILE A 386 10.95 -7.03 -1.52
C ILE A 386 10.79 -8.15 -0.48
N PRO A 387 10.79 -7.88 0.86
CA PRO A 387 10.59 -8.94 1.85
C PRO A 387 9.20 -9.60 1.75
N ILE A 388 8.15 -8.89 1.31
CA ILE A 388 6.85 -9.51 1.04
C ILE A 388 6.96 -10.51 -0.11
N GLY A 389 7.60 -10.13 -1.22
CA GLY A 389 7.79 -11.02 -2.37
C GLY A 389 8.58 -12.27 -1.99
N GLU A 390 9.64 -12.12 -1.18
CA GLU A 390 10.41 -13.24 -0.63
C GLU A 390 9.53 -14.17 0.20
N TYR A 391 8.72 -13.62 1.11
CA TYR A 391 7.83 -14.40 1.96
C TYR A 391 6.76 -15.16 1.14
N VAL A 392 6.24 -14.54 0.08
CA VAL A 392 5.32 -15.20 -0.85
C VAL A 392 6.02 -16.35 -1.59
N CYS A 393 7.24 -16.15 -2.11
CA CYS A 393 8.03 -17.23 -2.72
C CYS A 393 8.23 -18.41 -1.75
N GLN A 394 8.66 -18.13 -0.51
CA GLN A 394 8.86 -19.17 0.51
C GLN A 394 7.59 -19.97 0.79
N LYS A 395 6.43 -19.30 0.86
CA LYS A 395 5.14 -19.98 1.00
C LYS A 395 4.81 -20.90 -0.18
N VAL A 396 5.10 -20.44 -1.41
CA VAL A 396 4.89 -21.25 -2.61
C VAL A 396 5.81 -22.48 -2.61
N GLU A 397 7.09 -22.29 -2.33
CA GLU A 397 8.10 -23.36 -2.27
C GLU A 397 7.74 -24.42 -1.22
N ALA A 398 7.46 -24.01 0.03
CA ALA A 398 7.06 -24.92 1.09
C ALA A 398 5.84 -25.78 0.70
N LYS A 399 4.91 -25.20 -0.07
CA LYS A 399 3.71 -25.90 -0.53
C LYS A 399 3.99 -26.92 -1.63
N LEU A 400 5.04 -26.70 -2.43
CA LEU A 400 5.48 -27.62 -3.46
C LEU A 400 6.38 -28.72 -2.90
N GLU A 401 7.20 -28.44 -1.87
CA GLU A 401 8.06 -29.42 -1.20
C GLU A 401 7.29 -30.46 -0.36
N ILE A 402 6.14 -30.09 0.21
CA ILE A 402 5.26 -31.01 0.96
C ILE A 402 4.66 -32.09 0.05
N LYS A 403 4.79 -31.97 -1.27
CA LYS A 403 4.53 -33.07 -2.20
C LYS A 403 5.83 -33.87 -2.37
N PRO A 404 5.95 -35.10 -1.82
CA PRO A 404 7.00 -35.98 -2.29
C PRO A 404 6.80 -36.11 -3.79
N THR A 405 7.87 -35.97 -4.57
CA THR A 405 7.92 -36.54 -5.91
C THR A 405 7.36 -37.95 -5.80
N ALA A 406 6.15 -38.18 -6.30
CA ALA A 406 5.66 -39.52 -6.55
C ALA A 406 6.64 -40.09 -7.57
N SER A 407 7.65 -40.79 -7.05
CA SER A 407 8.65 -41.50 -7.81
C SER A 407 7.92 -42.45 -8.75
N LYS A 408 8.27 -42.33 -10.04
CA LYS A 408 7.78 -43.14 -11.15
C LYS A 408 7.84 -44.64 -10.89
#